data_AF-A0A936ZHJ4-F1
#
_entry.id   AF-A0A936ZHJ4-F1
#
_cell.length_a   1.000
_cell.length_b   1.000
_cell.length_c   1.000
_cell.angle_alpha   90.00
_cell.angle_beta   90.00
_cell.angle_gamma   90.00
#
_symmetry.space_group_name_H-M   'P 1'
#
loop_
_entity.id
_entity.type
_entity.pdbx_description
1 polymer ?
#
loop_
_entity_poly.entity_id
_entity_poly.type
_entity_poly.pdbx_seq_one_letter_code
_entity_poly.pdbx_strand_id
1 'polypeptide(L)'
;MESRSSHPTNVVRFPGARQSANPRRDQRGLMDAVYAAGSLPIEAGDRTTKAMATRLNIFGFVVIDEVQADGSARRLRPSEAIHGCTARPWRVSKPSGRYRIDDGLPESDRDLFAVLQA
;
A
#
# COMPACT_ATOMS: atom_id res chain seq x y z
N MET A 1 -52.17 -20.86 40.84
CA MET A 1 -51.63 -21.75 39.78
C MET A 1 -50.98 -20.79 38.80
N GLU A 2 -49.75 -20.38 39.12
CA GLU A 2 -49.12 -19.18 38.54
C GLU A 2 -48.33 -19.54 37.29
N SER A 3 -48.86 -19.17 36.12
CA SER A 3 -48.19 -19.28 34.84
C SER A 3 -47.09 -18.22 34.74
N ARG A 4 -45.84 -18.60 34.99
CA ARG A 4 -44.67 -17.75 34.66
C ARG A 4 -44.48 -17.77 33.15
N SER A 5 -44.89 -16.70 32.46
CA SER A 5 -44.59 -16.49 31.06
C SER A 5 -43.09 -16.26 30.87
N SER A 6 -42.40 -17.29 30.37
CA SER A 6 -41.02 -17.22 29.92
C SER A 6 -40.95 -16.33 28.68
N HIS A 7 -40.50 -15.09 28.84
CA HIS A 7 -40.28 -14.17 27.72
C HIS A 7 -38.97 -14.55 27.02
N PRO A 8 -38.94 -14.75 25.69
CA PRO A 8 -37.71 -15.01 24.95
C PRO A 8 -36.88 -13.72 24.85
N THR A 9 -35.75 -13.67 25.56
CA THR A 9 -34.78 -12.57 25.45
C THR A 9 -34.09 -12.61 24.09
N ASN A 10 -34.42 -11.67 23.21
CA ASN A 10 -33.75 -11.53 21.93
C ASN A 10 -32.38 -10.85 22.13
N VAL A 11 -31.31 -11.65 22.08
CA VAL A 11 -29.92 -11.16 22.23
C VAL A 11 -29.43 -10.67 20.87
N VAL A 12 -29.49 -9.36 20.65
CA VAL A 12 -28.85 -8.72 19.50
C VAL A 12 -27.37 -8.57 19.78
N ARG A 13 -26.53 -9.36 19.11
CA ARG A 13 -25.08 -9.16 19.14
C ARG A 13 -24.74 -7.94 18.29
N PHE A 14 -24.34 -6.86 18.92
CA PHE A 14 -23.74 -5.73 18.22
C PHE A 14 -22.44 -6.20 17.55
N PRO A 15 -22.22 -5.91 16.26
CA PRO A 15 -20.92 -6.14 15.63
C PRO A 15 -19.85 -5.46 16.49
N GLY A 16 -18.93 -6.26 17.02
CA GLY A 16 -17.84 -5.77 17.86
C GLY A 16 -17.08 -4.64 17.17
N ALA A 17 -16.49 -3.75 17.96
CA ALA A 17 -15.74 -2.59 17.48
C ALA A 17 -14.85 -2.98 16.29
N ARG A 18 -14.93 -2.20 15.19
CA ARG A 18 -14.07 -2.38 14.02
C ARG A 18 -12.64 -2.63 14.50
N GLN A 19 -12.05 -3.75 14.07
CA GLN A 19 -10.71 -4.18 14.48
C GLN A 19 -9.77 -2.97 14.46
N SER A 20 -9.06 -2.73 15.56
CA SER A 20 -8.10 -1.63 15.63
C SER A 20 -7.14 -1.76 14.45
N ALA A 21 -6.96 -0.65 13.71
CA ALA A 21 -6.03 -0.57 12.59
C ALA A 21 -4.65 -1.00 13.11
N ASN A 22 -4.19 -2.18 12.69
CA ASN A 22 -2.87 -2.66 13.04
C ASN A 22 -1.95 -2.22 11.91
N PRO A 23 -1.08 -1.23 12.11
CA PRO A 23 -0.29 -0.64 11.03
C PRO A 23 0.58 -1.68 10.30
N ARG A 24 1.01 -2.74 11.00
CA ARG A 24 1.77 -3.84 10.39
C ARG A 24 0.91 -4.71 9.48
N ARG A 25 -0.35 -4.95 9.85
CA ARG A 25 -1.31 -5.69 9.03
C ARG A 25 -1.74 -4.86 7.82
N ASP A 26 -1.89 -3.56 8.00
CA ASP A 26 -2.29 -2.62 6.94
C ASP A 26 -1.17 -2.46 5.91
N GLN A 27 0.10 -2.42 6.34
CA GLN A 27 1.26 -2.42 5.43
C GLN A 27 1.34 -3.72 4.61
N ARG A 28 1.21 -4.89 5.26
CA ARG A 28 1.22 -6.18 4.55
C ARG A 28 0.04 -6.28 3.59
N GLY A 29 -1.15 -5.86 4.01
CA GLY A 29 -2.35 -5.84 3.15
C GLY A 29 -2.18 -4.94 1.92
N LEU A 30 -1.58 -3.75 2.09
CA LEU A 30 -1.27 -2.87 0.96
C LEU A 30 -0.27 -3.52 0.00
N MET A 31 0.78 -4.15 0.53
CA MET A 31 1.76 -4.88 -0.28
C MET A 31 1.09 -6.03 -1.03
N ASP A 32 0.33 -6.88 -0.35
CA ASP A 32 -0.38 -8.01 -0.97
C ASP A 32 -1.34 -7.54 -2.07
N ALA A 33 -2.06 -6.43 -1.85
CA ALA A 33 -2.96 -5.84 -2.85
C ALA A 33 -2.21 -5.33 -4.09
N VAL A 34 -1.13 -4.57 -3.91
CA VAL A 34 -0.27 -4.12 -5.02
C VAL A 34 0.31 -5.32 -5.75
N TYR A 35 0.72 -6.36 -5.01
CA TYR A 35 1.35 -7.51 -5.60
C TYR A 35 0.37 -8.46 -6.29
N ALA A 36 -0.89 -8.52 -5.86
CA ALA A 36 -1.94 -9.26 -6.56
C ALA A 36 -2.42 -8.52 -7.82
N ALA A 37 -2.66 -7.21 -7.71
CA ALA A 37 -3.24 -6.40 -8.80
C ALA A 37 -2.20 -5.86 -9.79
N GLY A 38 -0.90 -5.89 -9.44
CA GLY A 38 0.19 -5.29 -10.21
C GLY A 38 0.30 -3.76 -10.02
N SER A 39 -0.82 -3.08 -9.88
CA SER A 39 -0.88 -1.68 -9.42
C SER A 39 -2.16 -1.38 -8.65
N LEU A 40 -2.11 -0.37 -7.78
CA LEU A 40 -3.22 0.08 -6.96
C LEU A 40 -3.34 1.61 -7.03
N PRO A 41 -4.51 2.17 -7.38
CA PRO A 41 -4.76 3.60 -7.25
C PRO A 41 -4.96 3.97 -5.77
N ILE A 42 -4.41 5.12 -5.37
CA ILE A 42 -4.60 5.72 -4.05
C ILE A 42 -5.16 7.12 -4.25
N GLU A 43 -6.28 7.39 -3.59
CA GLU A 43 -6.94 8.69 -3.63
C GLU A 43 -6.06 9.82 -3.06
N ALA A 44 -6.27 11.04 -3.56
CA ALA A 44 -5.47 12.19 -3.15
C ALA A 44 -5.47 12.40 -1.63
N GLY A 45 -6.66 12.28 -1.02
CA GLY A 45 -6.90 12.53 0.41
C GLY A 45 -6.52 11.39 1.35
N ASP A 46 -6.18 10.20 0.86
CA ASP A 46 -5.82 9.07 1.72
C ASP A 46 -4.37 9.17 2.21
N ARG A 47 -4.17 10.03 3.20
CA ARG A 47 -2.84 10.27 3.80
C ARG A 47 -2.26 9.03 4.46
N THR A 48 -3.10 8.17 5.03
CA THR A 48 -2.67 6.97 5.75
C THR A 48 -2.06 5.97 4.78
N THR A 49 -2.76 5.66 3.69
CA THR A 49 -2.26 4.73 2.67
C THR A 49 -1.08 5.32 1.91
N LYS A 50 -1.07 6.64 1.66
CA LYS A 50 0.10 7.33 1.09
C LYS A 50 1.34 7.25 1.98
N ALA A 51 1.21 7.47 3.28
CA ALA A 51 2.34 7.33 4.20
C ALA A 51 2.92 5.90 4.21
N MET A 52 2.04 4.89 4.17
CA MET A 52 2.47 3.49 4.04
C MET A 52 3.15 3.23 2.69
N ALA A 53 2.57 3.71 1.59
CA ALA A 53 3.15 3.58 0.26
C ALA A 53 4.53 4.25 0.16
N THR A 54 4.68 5.46 0.70
CA THR A 54 5.97 6.16 0.77
C THR A 54 7.01 5.35 1.54
N ARG A 55 6.64 4.76 2.68
CA ARG A 55 7.54 3.88 3.44
C ARG A 55 8.00 2.67 2.63
N LEU A 56 7.05 2.02 1.93
CA LEU A 56 7.36 0.88 1.06
C LEU A 56 8.21 1.31 -0.14
N ASN A 57 8.04 2.53 -0.65
CA ASN A 57 8.84 3.07 -1.75
C ASN A 57 10.28 3.38 -1.33
N ILE A 58 10.49 3.93 -0.12
CA ILE A 58 11.83 4.14 0.45
C ILE A 58 12.58 2.81 0.56
N PHE A 59 11.90 1.74 0.96
CA PHE A 59 12.51 0.41 1.04
C PHE A 59 12.63 -0.30 -0.32
N GLY A 60 12.15 0.30 -1.41
CA GLY A 60 12.24 -0.28 -2.75
C GLY A 60 11.23 -1.39 -3.05
N PHE A 61 10.21 -1.61 -2.21
CA PHE A 61 9.19 -2.64 -2.44
C PHE A 61 8.11 -2.23 -3.42
N VAL A 62 7.90 -0.93 -3.61
CA VAL A 62 6.92 -0.39 -4.57
C VAL A 62 7.46 0.86 -5.24
N VAL A 63 6.89 1.20 -6.37
CA VAL A 63 7.12 2.47 -7.06
C VAL A 63 5.83 3.28 -7.05
N ILE A 64 5.98 4.61 -6.98
CA ILE A 64 4.85 5.54 -6.87
C ILE A 64 4.87 6.47 -8.08
N ASP A 65 3.76 6.52 -8.79
CA ASP A 65 3.50 7.50 -9.83
C ASP A 65 2.40 8.45 -9.37
N GLU A 66 2.65 9.76 -9.42
CA GLU A 66 1.64 10.77 -9.21
C GLU A 66 0.84 10.99 -10.49
N VAL A 67 -0.47 10.79 -10.42
CA VAL A 67 -1.37 11.01 -11.54
C VAL A 67 -1.65 12.51 -11.63
N GLN A 68 -1.29 13.10 -12.75
CA GLN A 68 -1.44 14.51 -13.05
C GLN A 68 -2.86 14.82 -13.54
N ALA A 69 -3.24 16.10 -13.54
CA ALA A 69 -4.58 16.55 -13.96
C ALA A 69 -4.91 16.25 -15.43
N ASP A 70 -3.89 16.09 -16.29
CA ASP A 70 -4.01 15.68 -17.69
C ASP A 70 -4.09 14.16 -17.88
N GLY A 71 -4.10 13.39 -16.77
CA GLY A 71 -4.12 11.93 -16.77
C GLY A 71 -2.74 11.28 -16.97
N SER A 72 -1.68 12.06 -17.17
CA SER A 72 -0.31 11.53 -17.23
C SER A 72 0.16 11.06 -15.86
N ALA A 73 1.12 10.13 -15.84
CA ALA A 73 1.69 9.59 -14.61
C ALA A 73 3.15 10.03 -14.48
N ARG A 74 3.49 10.67 -13.36
CA ARG A 74 4.84 11.14 -13.05
C ARG A 74 5.46 10.33 -11.92
N ARG A 75 6.56 9.63 -12.21
CA ARG A 75 7.31 8.86 -11.21
C ARG A 75 7.84 9.77 -10.11
N LEU A 76 7.48 9.48 -8.86
CA LEU A 76 8.01 10.15 -7.68
C LEU A 76 9.28 9.46 -7.19
N ARG A 77 10.30 10.24 -6.87
CA ARG A 77 11.46 9.79 -6.09
C ARG A 77 11.04 9.61 -4.62
N PRO A 78 11.73 8.79 -3.83
CA PRO A 78 11.42 8.63 -2.40
C PRO A 78 11.41 9.96 -1.63
N SER A 79 12.34 10.87 -1.94
CA SER A 79 12.37 12.22 -1.37
C SER A 79 11.10 13.01 -1.73
N GLU A 80 10.65 12.94 -2.98
CA GLU A 80 9.43 13.61 -3.43
C GLU A 80 8.17 12.96 -2.85
N ALA A 81 8.13 11.64 -2.65
CA ALA A 81 7.00 10.94 -2.05
C ALA A 81 6.81 11.26 -0.55
N ILE A 82 7.89 11.61 0.16
CA ILE A 82 7.83 12.08 1.55
C ILE A 82 7.21 13.48 1.62
N HIS A 83 7.57 14.35 0.67
CA HIS A 83 7.06 15.72 0.58
C HIS A 83 5.78 15.81 -0.28
N GLY A 84 5.37 14.68 -0.85
CA GLY A 84 4.47 14.58 -1.98
C GLY A 84 3.12 15.18 -1.66
N CYS A 85 2.70 16.11 -2.50
CA CYS A 85 1.49 16.88 -2.30
C CYS A 85 0.28 15.94 -2.15
N THR A 86 -0.45 16.06 -1.04
CA THR A 86 -1.69 15.31 -0.80
C THR A 86 -2.82 15.72 -1.76
N ALA A 87 -2.55 16.55 -2.77
CA ALA A 87 -3.55 17.09 -3.68
C ALA A 87 -3.83 16.20 -4.89
N ARG A 88 -2.93 15.27 -5.26
CA ARG A 88 -3.08 14.44 -6.46
C ARG A 88 -3.16 12.94 -6.13
N PRO A 89 -3.96 12.16 -6.87
CA PRO A 89 -4.01 10.72 -6.66
C PRO A 89 -2.68 10.07 -7.07
N TRP A 90 -2.35 8.96 -6.42
CA TRP A 90 -1.16 8.17 -6.72
C TRP A 90 -1.53 6.84 -7.35
N ARG A 91 -0.63 6.27 -8.13
CA ARG A 91 -0.63 4.89 -8.55
C ARG A 91 0.59 4.22 -7.94
N VAL A 92 0.35 3.22 -7.11
CA VAL A 92 1.41 2.40 -6.52
C VAL A 92 1.50 1.11 -7.30
N SER A 93 2.68 0.76 -7.77
CA SER A 93 2.88 -0.47 -8.55
C SER A 93 4.08 -1.26 -8.06
N LYS A 94 4.13 -2.52 -8.48
CA LYS A 94 5.34 -3.32 -8.30
C LYS A 94 6.52 -2.65 -9.01
N PRO A 95 7.73 -2.71 -8.46
CA PRO A 95 8.92 -2.35 -9.21
C PRO A 95 9.04 -3.26 -10.44
N SER A 96 9.21 -2.65 -11.61
CA SER A 96 9.52 -3.36 -12.86
C SER A 96 10.97 -3.05 -13.27
N GLY A 97 11.66 -4.01 -13.89
CA GLY A 97 13.03 -3.84 -14.40
C GLY A 97 14.11 -3.77 -13.31
N ARG A 98 15.09 -2.85 -13.46
CA ARG A 98 16.35 -2.72 -12.69
C ARG A 98 16.24 -2.57 -11.16
N TYR A 99 15.03 -2.31 -10.66
CA TYR A 99 14.74 -2.15 -9.24
C TYR A 99 13.89 -3.31 -8.68
N ARG A 100 13.67 -4.37 -9.45
CA ARG A 100 13.22 -5.64 -8.86
C ARG A 100 14.31 -6.09 -7.90
N ILE A 101 13.96 -6.22 -6.62
CA ILE A 101 14.64 -7.15 -5.72
C ILE A 101 14.23 -8.53 -6.23
N ASP A 102 14.94 -9.04 -7.23
CA ASP A 102 14.87 -10.42 -7.65
C ASP A 102 15.67 -11.27 -6.66
N ASP A 103 15.34 -12.55 -6.50
CA ASP A 103 16.08 -13.47 -5.61
C ASP A 103 17.56 -13.66 -6.04
N GLY A 104 17.94 -13.15 -7.22
CA GLY A 104 19.33 -13.02 -7.66
C GLY A 104 19.94 -11.71 -7.17
N LEU A 105 20.40 -11.68 -5.91
CA LEU A 105 21.34 -10.65 -5.48
C LEU A 105 22.56 -10.73 -6.42
N PRO A 106 23.03 -9.62 -7.02
CA PRO A 106 24.24 -9.67 -7.85
C PRO A 106 25.40 -10.20 -7.00
N GLU A 107 26.09 -11.23 -7.48
CA GLU A 107 27.22 -11.85 -6.78
C GLU A 107 28.38 -10.86 -6.59
N SER A 108 28.44 -9.81 -7.39
CA SER A 108 29.46 -8.76 -7.30
C SER A 108 28.93 -7.35 -7.60
N ASP A 109 29.61 -6.33 -7.04
CA ASP A 109 29.36 -4.91 -7.34
C ASP A 109 29.45 -4.60 -8.85
N ARG A 110 30.25 -5.37 -9.60
CA ARG A 110 30.42 -5.18 -11.04
C ARG A 110 29.13 -5.50 -11.81
N ASP A 111 28.38 -6.51 -11.37
CA ASP A 111 27.11 -6.91 -12.00
C ASP A 111 26.01 -5.88 -11.72
N LEU A 112 26.05 -5.27 -10.54
CA LEU A 112 25.16 -4.17 -10.15
C LEU A 112 25.31 -2.96 -11.11
N PHE A 113 26.56 -2.59 -11.45
CA PHE A 113 26.83 -1.41 -12.29
C PHE A 113 26.83 -1.69 -13.80
N ALA A 114 27.07 -2.93 -14.24
CA ALA A 114 26.98 -3.31 -15.66
C ALA A 114 25.55 -3.16 -16.20
N VAL A 115 24.55 -3.47 -15.39
CA VAL A 115 23.14 -3.29 -15.74
C VAL A 115 22.80 -1.82 -15.96
N LEU A 116 23.51 -0.86 -15.35
CA LEU A 116 23.21 0.57 -15.46
C LEU A 116 23.64 1.23 -16.78
N GLN A 117 24.52 0.59 -17.57
CA GLN A 117 25.12 1.19 -18.78
C GLN A 117 24.56 0.71 -20.13
N ALA A 118 23.55 -0.17 -20.13
CA ALA A 118 22.79 -0.54 -21.34
C ALA A 118 21.55 0.34 -21.53
#